data_AF-A0A9J7NBB9-F1
#
_entry.id   AF-A0A9J7NBB9-F1
#
_cell.length_a   1.000
_cell.length_b   1.000
_cell.length_c   1.000
_cell.angle_alpha   90.00
_cell.angle_beta   90.00
_cell.angle_gamma   90.00
#
_symmetry.space_group_name_H-M   'P 1'
#
loop_
_entity.id
_entity.type
_entity.pdbx_description
1 polymer ?
#
loop_
_entity_poly.entity_id
_entity_poly.type
_entity_poly.pdbx_seq_one_letter_code
_entity_poly.pdbx_strand_id
1 'polypeptide(L)'
;MSFFFHYYFCAPASFVGDCYQFSTSAFNHRDATQACSTNDGRMVDVKDRQQQQFLANSIAATTGVSNWLAMKTAPFPVFYSDGSPVTAALQWGEDEPSSPLDLCVLLDSSDNYKAKKAFCTEQHNYVCQDAQKPCEPNVCQNGGNCSSCFGGSTTFCDCLEGFGGKLCEINIDECASGPCQNGGSCLDDINSYHCICPTGYQGDNCESDTDWCSQVQCPFGFVCQDFTLYFQCVYPSPVPRGLPYQCSSTSCPDGMNCTPEGAAAFSCKPE
;
A
#
# COMPACT_ATOMS: atom_id res chain seq x y z
N MET A 1 16.22 -18.34 -8.76
CA MET A 1 17.30 -17.36 -8.52
C MET A 1 17.11 -16.83 -7.10
N SER A 2 17.78 -17.45 -6.12
CA SER A 2 17.64 -17.10 -4.71
C SER A 2 18.70 -16.05 -4.36
N PHE A 3 18.26 -14.81 -4.15
CA PHE A 3 19.09 -13.79 -3.53
C PHE A 3 19.11 -14.04 -2.02
N PHE A 4 20.31 -14.15 -1.45
CA PHE A 4 20.54 -14.20 -0.01
C PHE A 4 20.07 -12.88 0.61
N PHE A 5 18.84 -12.83 1.11
CA PHE A 5 18.39 -11.73 1.96
C PHE A 5 18.69 -12.09 3.41
N HIS A 6 19.49 -11.26 4.07
CA HIS A 6 19.26 -11.02 5.49
C HIS A 6 17.82 -10.53 5.58
N TYR A 7 16.93 -11.36 6.14
CA TYR A 7 15.51 -11.05 6.20
C TYR A 7 15.26 -10.00 7.28
N TYR A 8 15.39 -8.73 6.90
CA TYR A 8 14.94 -7.60 7.71
C TYR A 8 13.42 -7.48 7.54
N PHE A 9 12.68 -7.65 8.62
CA PHE A 9 11.23 -7.43 8.63
C PHE A 9 10.91 -6.23 9.51
N CYS A 10 10.42 -5.17 8.88
CA CYS A 10 9.55 -4.20 9.54
C CYS A 10 8.13 -4.60 9.19
N ALA A 11 7.34 -4.96 10.20
CA ALA A 11 5.92 -5.23 9.99
C ALA A 11 5.09 -4.01 10.37
N PRO A 12 4.20 -3.52 9.48
CA PRO A 12 3.21 -2.52 9.81
C PRO A 12 1.98 -3.18 10.45
N ALA A 13 2.18 -4.00 11.48
CA ALA A 13 1.09 -4.59 12.25
C ALA A 13 1.50 -4.77 13.72
N SER A 14 0.79 -4.05 14.58
CA SER A 14 0.79 -4.10 16.07
C SER A 14 1.97 -3.55 16.88
N PHE A 15 3.18 -3.33 16.34
CA PHE A 15 4.30 -2.75 17.14
C PHE A 15 4.96 -1.57 16.42
N VAL A 16 4.27 -0.43 16.45
CA VAL A 16 4.68 0.81 15.79
C VAL A 16 6.06 1.25 16.30
N GLY A 17 7.02 1.35 15.37
CA GLY A 17 8.31 2.02 15.61
C GLY A 17 9.50 1.12 15.95
N ASP A 18 9.39 -0.21 15.85
CA ASP A 18 10.52 -1.13 16.05
C ASP A 18 10.85 -1.95 14.80
N CYS A 19 12.13 -2.30 14.65
CA CYS A 19 12.69 -3.17 13.63
C CYS A 19 13.17 -4.47 14.22
N TYR A 20 13.04 -5.57 13.47
CA TYR A 20 13.51 -6.88 13.90
C TYR A 20 14.47 -7.50 12.86
N GLN A 21 15.54 -8.11 13.36
CA GLN A 21 16.51 -8.86 12.57
C GLN A 21 16.67 -10.26 13.14
N PHE A 22 16.51 -11.26 12.28
CA PHE A 22 16.59 -12.68 12.66
C PHE A 22 17.96 -13.24 12.28
N SER A 23 18.65 -13.87 13.23
CA SER A 23 19.95 -14.48 12.95
C SER A 23 19.79 -15.74 12.10
N THR A 24 20.78 -15.99 11.24
CA THR A 24 20.94 -17.25 10.51
C THR A 24 21.96 -18.18 11.17
N SER A 25 22.57 -17.74 12.25
CA SER A 25 23.62 -18.45 12.98
C SER A 25 23.22 -18.58 14.45
N ALA A 26 23.52 -19.75 15.01
CA ALA A 26 23.20 -20.08 16.38
C ALA A 26 24.35 -19.71 17.32
N PHE A 27 24.06 -18.97 18.39
CA PHE A 27 25.01 -18.57 19.42
C PHE A 27 24.48 -18.92 20.81
N ASN A 28 25.38 -18.95 21.79
CA ASN A 28 24.94 -18.91 23.19
C ASN A 28 24.29 -17.57 23.50
N HIS A 29 23.50 -17.50 24.57
CA HIS A 29 22.69 -16.32 24.90
C HIS A 29 23.53 -15.05 25.09
N ARG A 30 24.71 -15.16 25.69
CA ARG A 30 25.63 -14.04 25.91
C ARG A 30 26.15 -13.47 24.60
N ASP A 31 26.61 -14.35 23.71
CA ASP A 31 27.17 -13.95 22.41
C ASP A 31 26.07 -13.42 21.48
N ALA A 32 24.86 -14.00 21.53
CA ALA A 32 23.68 -13.45 20.86
C ALA A 32 23.35 -12.02 21.33
N THR A 33 23.36 -11.77 22.64
CA THR A 33 23.14 -10.43 23.22
C THR A 33 24.18 -9.43 22.72
N GLN A 34 25.46 -9.83 22.71
CA GLN A 34 26.55 -9.00 22.23
C GLN A 34 26.45 -8.73 20.72
N ALA A 35 26.03 -9.72 19.93
CA ALA A 35 25.88 -9.59 18.49
C ALA A 35 24.82 -8.54 18.13
N CYS A 36 23.68 -8.53 18.81
CA CYS A 36 22.66 -7.49 18.61
C CYS A 36 23.17 -6.10 19.04
N SER A 37 23.89 -6.03 20.17
CA SER A 37 24.44 -4.77 20.68
C SER A 37 25.49 -4.14 19.76
N THR A 38 26.23 -4.98 19.03
CA THR A 38 27.27 -4.51 18.09
C THR A 38 26.68 -3.89 16.82
N ASN A 39 25.41 -4.19 16.51
CA ASN A 39 24.68 -3.63 15.37
C ASN A 39 23.71 -2.51 15.78
N ASP A 40 24.03 -1.75 16.84
CA ASP A 40 23.19 -0.67 17.39
C ASP A 40 21.76 -1.09 17.77
N GLY A 41 21.54 -2.40 17.97
CA GLY A 41 20.28 -2.96 18.45
C GLY A 41 20.44 -3.58 19.84
N ARG A 42 19.43 -4.35 20.23
CA ARG A 42 19.46 -5.22 21.41
C ARG A 42 18.78 -6.53 21.08
N MET A 43 18.98 -7.57 21.88
CA MET A 43 18.16 -8.77 21.73
C MET A 43 16.70 -8.43 22.07
N VAL A 44 15.75 -9.06 21.38
CA VAL A 44 14.34 -8.69 21.47
C VAL A 44 13.75 -8.96 22.85
N ASP A 45 12.93 -8.02 23.30
CA ASP A 45 12.17 -8.14 24.52
C ASP A 45 10.68 -8.30 24.18
N VAL A 46 10.07 -9.44 24.58
CA VAL A 46 8.70 -9.79 24.20
C VAL A 46 7.74 -9.40 25.32
N LYS A 47 7.04 -8.27 25.11
CA LYS A 47 6.24 -7.60 26.14
C LYS A 47 4.78 -8.04 26.16
N ASP A 48 4.27 -8.59 25.07
CA ASP A 48 2.91 -9.11 25.00
C ASP A 48 2.71 -10.24 23.96
N ARG A 49 1.48 -10.77 23.92
CA ARG A 49 1.08 -11.89 23.06
C ARG A 49 1.03 -11.54 21.58
N GLN A 50 0.64 -10.32 21.21
CA GLN A 50 0.62 -9.91 19.80
C GLN A 50 2.06 -9.86 19.27
N GLN A 51 3.01 -9.36 20.08
CA GLN A 51 4.42 -9.33 19.71
C GLN A 51 4.98 -10.75 19.56
N GLN A 52 4.64 -11.63 20.50
CA GLN A 52 5.02 -13.05 20.44
C GLN A 52 4.49 -13.72 19.17
N GLN A 53 3.21 -13.50 18.81
CA GLN A 53 2.60 -14.07 17.62
C GLN A 53 3.23 -13.53 16.32
N PHE A 54 3.53 -12.22 16.29
CA PHE A 54 4.24 -11.61 15.18
C PHE A 54 5.61 -12.28 14.97
N LEU A 55 6.43 -12.37 16.01
CA LEU A 55 7.73 -13.02 15.95
C LEU A 55 7.63 -14.49 15.56
N ALA A 56 6.66 -15.24 16.11
CA ALA A 56 6.42 -16.63 15.75
C ALA A 56 6.17 -16.80 14.25
N ASN A 57 5.28 -15.99 13.67
CA ASN A 57 4.96 -16.04 12.25
C ASN A 57 6.18 -15.67 11.39
N SER A 58 6.93 -14.64 11.77
CA SER A 58 8.14 -14.22 11.05
C SER A 58 9.27 -15.24 11.12
N ILE A 59 9.48 -15.87 12.28
CA ILE A 59 10.48 -16.93 12.45
C ILE A 59 10.10 -18.15 11.60
N ALA A 60 8.83 -18.57 11.64
CA ALA A 60 8.33 -19.68 10.85
C ALA A 60 8.50 -19.49 9.34
N ALA A 61 8.32 -18.25 8.86
CA ALA A 61 8.48 -17.90 7.46
C ALA A 61 9.95 -17.78 7.00
N THR A 62 10.91 -17.66 7.93
CA THR A 62 12.32 -17.41 7.62
C THR A 62 13.20 -18.61 7.89
N THR A 63 13.43 -18.91 9.17
CA THR A 63 14.40 -19.92 9.61
C THR A 63 13.71 -21.18 10.13
N GLY A 64 12.51 -21.05 10.69
CA GLY A 64 11.73 -22.16 11.27
C GLY A 64 12.36 -22.80 12.51
N VAL A 65 13.38 -22.19 13.11
CA VAL A 65 14.10 -22.72 14.28
C VAL A 65 13.86 -21.87 15.52
N SER A 66 14.18 -22.44 16.69
CA SER A 66 14.08 -21.75 17.96
C SER A 66 15.00 -20.52 18.04
N ASN A 67 14.51 -19.45 18.66
CA ASN A 67 15.23 -18.19 18.76
C ASN A 67 15.27 -17.66 20.20
N TRP A 68 16.45 -17.22 20.65
CA TRP A 68 16.67 -16.57 21.94
C TRP A 68 15.93 -15.23 22.06
N LEU A 69 15.46 -14.96 23.29
CA LEU A 69 14.88 -13.71 23.75
C LEU A 69 15.77 -13.06 24.82
N ALA A 70 15.62 -11.75 25.03
CA ALA A 70 16.37 -10.95 26.00
C ALA A 70 15.92 -11.15 27.46
N MET A 71 15.78 -12.41 27.89
CA MET A 71 15.27 -12.76 29.22
C MET A 71 16.16 -13.82 29.87
N LYS A 72 16.54 -13.58 31.13
CA LYS A 72 17.26 -14.53 31.98
C LYS A 72 16.40 -14.87 33.18
N THR A 73 16.35 -16.14 33.57
CA THR A 73 15.64 -16.52 34.78
C THR A 73 16.60 -16.39 35.96
N ALA A 74 16.41 -15.37 36.80
CA ALA A 74 16.92 -15.42 38.16
C ALA A 74 16.14 -16.50 38.96
N PRO A 75 16.54 -16.87 40.19
CA PRO A 75 15.83 -17.81 41.08
C PRO A 75 14.43 -17.34 41.57
N PHE A 76 13.66 -16.74 40.66
CA PHE A 76 12.46 -15.92 40.79
C PHE A 76 12.69 -14.50 41.34
N PRO A 77 12.10 -13.46 40.69
CA PRO A 77 11.32 -13.46 39.43
C PRO A 77 12.17 -13.26 38.15
N VAL A 78 11.59 -13.56 36.97
CA VAL A 78 12.20 -13.28 35.65
C VAL A 78 12.03 -11.79 35.35
N PHE A 79 13.09 -11.17 34.82
CA PHE A 79 13.09 -9.76 34.45
C PHE A 79 13.32 -9.60 32.94
N TYR A 80 12.66 -8.60 32.39
CA TYR A 80 12.97 -8.04 31.08
C TYR A 80 14.37 -7.41 31.07
N SER A 81 14.89 -7.14 29.87
CA SER A 81 16.23 -6.55 29.70
C SER A 81 16.37 -5.16 30.36
N ASP A 82 15.24 -4.47 30.54
CA ASP A 82 15.13 -3.18 31.23
C ASP A 82 14.97 -3.31 32.76
N GLY A 83 14.99 -4.53 33.31
CA GLY A 83 14.88 -4.81 34.75
C GLY A 83 13.44 -4.80 35.28
N SER A 84 12.42 -4.63 34.44
CA SER A 84 11.02 -4.75 34.84
C SER A 84 10.58 -6.21 34.97
N PRO A 85 9.66 -6.55 35.89
CA PRO A 85 9.21 -7.93 36.08
C PRO A 85 8.33 -8.37 34.90
N VAL A 86 8.54 -9.59 34.43
CA VAL A 86 7.72 -10.19 33.38
C VAL A 86 6.30 -10.39 33.89
N THR A 87 5.31 -9.82 33.20
CA THR A 87 3.90 -10.04 33.50
C THR A 87 3.40 -11.30 32.78
N ALA A 88 2.27 -11.88 33.20
CA ALA A 88 1.73 -13.15 32.66
C ALA A 88 1.24 -13.09 31.19
N ALA A 89 1.84 -12.22 30.37
CA ALA A 89 1.46 -11.97 28.99
C ALA A 89 2.02 -13.01 28.00
N LEU A 90 3.15 -13.66 28.32
CA LEU A 90 3.76 -14.70 27.48
C LEU A 90 3.08 -16.06 27.65
N GLN A 91 2.94 -16.79 26.55
CA GLN A 91 2.53 -18.19 26.58
C GLN A 91 3.73 -19.09 26.85
N TRP A 92 3.71 -19.79 27.99
CA TRP A 92 4.76 -20.72 28.41
C TRP A 92 4.39 -22.17 28.04
N GLY A 93 5.40 -22.98 27.70
CA GLY A 93 5.25 -24.44 27.61
C GLY A 93 5.06 -25.10 28.99
N GLU A 94 4.54 -26.34 29.02
CA GLU A 94 4.16 -27.03 30.27
C GLU A 94 5.35 -27.57 31.10
N ASP A 95 6.57 -27.54 30.57
CA ASP A 95 7.76 -28.07 31.25
C ASP A 95 8.61 -26.97 31.90
N GLU A 96 8.54 -26.84 33.23
CA GLU A 96 9.52 -26.07 34.01
C GLU A 96 10.71 -26.95 34.45
N PRO A 97 11.95 -26.59 34.11
CA PRO A 97 13.12 -27.12 34.80
C PRO A 97 13.17 -26.53 36.22
N SER A 98 13.06 -27.39 37.23
CA SER A 98 13.09 -27.03 38.66
C SER A 98 14.52 -26.85 39.21
N SER A 99 15.42 -26.20 38.45
CA SER A 99 16.86 -26.18 38.74
C SER A 99 17.41 -24.76 39.00
N PRO A 100 18.35 -24.56 39.94
CA PRO A 100 18.99 -23.27 40.24
C PRO A 100 20.05 -22.85 39.18
N LEU A 101 19.86 -23.24 37.92
CA LEU A 101 20.83 -23.03 36.84
C LEU A 101 20.56 -21.74 36.05
N ASP A 102 21.59 -21.23 35.38
CA ASP A 102 21.50 -20.10 34.44
C ASP A 102 20.64 -20.52 33.22
N LEU A 103 19.33 -20.34 33.35
CA LEU A 103 18.38 -20.57 32.26
C LEU A 103 18.03 -19.25 31.57
N CYS A 104 17.88 -19.35 30.26
CA CYS A 104 17.51 -18.30 29.35
C CYS A 104 16.22 -18.68 28.62
N VAL A 105 15.53 -17.70 28.05
CA VAL A 105 14.24 -17.92 27.40
C VAL A 105 14.39 -17.85 25.88
N LEU A 106 13.74 -18.79 25.19
CA LEU A 106 13.61 -18.81 23.73
C LEU A 106 12.15 -19.00 23.32
N LEU A 107 11.85 -18.70 22.06
CA LEU A 107 10.63 -19.16 21.38
C LEU A 107 10.92 -20.53 20.77
N ASP A 108 10.22 -21.58 21.22
CA ASP A 108 10.48 -22.97 20.81
C ASP A 108 9.71 -23.33 19.54
N SER A 109 10.42 -23.56 18.43
CA SER A 109 9.80 -23.91 17.15
C SER A 109 9.06 -25.27 17.18
N SER A 110 9.40 -26.15 18.12
CA SER A 110 8.73 -27.45 18.30
C SER A 110 7.42 -27.36 19.07
N ASP A 111 7.18 -26.27 19.79
CA ASP A 111 5.95 -26.00 20.55
C ASP A 111 5.28 -24.71 20.07
N ASN A 112 5.14 -24.58 18.75
CA ASN A 112 4.44 -23.46 18.11
C ASN A 112 4.91 -22.08 18.61
N TYR A 113 6.22 -21.93 18.84
CA TYR A 113 6.88 -20.71 19.32
C TYR A 113 6.38 -20.22 20.69
N LYS A 114 5.94 -21.12 21.56
CA LYS A 114 5.77 -20.80 22.98
C LYS A 114 7.12 -20.53 23.64
N ALA A 115 7.09 -19.72 24.71
CA ALA A 115 8.26 -19.42 25.50
C ALA A 115 8.70 -20.66 26.28
N LYS A 116 10.00 -20.98 26.21
CA LYS A 116 10.60 -22.12 26.90
C LYS A 116 11.94 -21.72 27.51
N LYS A 117 12.24 -22.31 28.68
CA LYS A 117 13.53 -22.17 29.35
C LYS A 117 14.52 -23.18 28.80
N ALA A 118 15.74 -22.74 28.53
CA ALA A 118 16.85 -23.58 28.07
C ALA A 118 18.15 -23.11 28.72
N PHE A 119 19.21 -23.92 28.71
CA PHE A 119 20.48 -23.49 29.29
C PHE A 119 21.08 -22.35 28.48
N CYS A 120 21.50 -21.27 29.13
CA CYS A 120 22.06 -20.10 28.43
C CYS A 120 23.30 -20.42 27.56
N THR A 121 23.95 -21.55 27.79
CA THR A 121 25.11 -22.06 27.03
C THR A 121 24.73 -22.79 25.75
N GLU A 122 23.45 -23.17 25.57
CA GLU A 122 22.98 -23.79 24.33
C GLU A 122 23.09 -22.82 23.15
N GLN A 123 23.24 -23.36 21.95
CA GLN A 123 23.32 -22.56 20.73
C GLN A 123 21.96 -22.52 20.06
N HIS A 124 21.38 -21.32 19.97
CA HIS A 124 20.14 -21.08 19.24
C HIS A 124 20.28 -19.83 18.40
N ASN A 125 19.43 -19.69 17.38
CA ASN A 125 19.31 -18.43 16.67
C ASN A 125 18.77 -17.37 17.63
N TYR A 126 18.74 -16.11 17.22
CA TYR A 126 18.33 -15.00 18.07
C TYR A 126 17.69 -13.91 17.24
N VAL A 127 16.86 -13.11 17.89
CA VAL A 127 16.20 -11.95 17.27
C VAL A 127 16.75 -10.68 17.89
N CYS A 128 17.25 -9.78 17.05
CA CYS A 128 17.63 -8.43 17.43
C CYS A 128 16.47 -7.46 17.15
N GLN A 129 16.36 -6.43 17.99
CA GLN A 129 15.40 -5.35 17.93
C GLN A 129 16.15 -4.01 17.98
N ASP A 130 15.76 -3.04 17.16
CA ASP A 130 16.13 -1.63 17.31
C ASP A 130 14.89 -0.76 17.10
N ALA A 131 14.89 0.41 17.71
CA ALA A 131 13.85 1.41 17.49
C ALA A 131 14.11 2.14 16.16
N GLN A 132 13.05 2.34 15.38
CA GLN A 132 13.07 3.18 14.19
C GLN A 132 13.44 4.62 14.56
N LYS A 133 14.41 5.16 13.84
CA LYS A 133 14.89 6.53 13.99
C LYS A 133 14.73 7.26 12.66
N PRO A 134 14.39 8.56 12.65
CA PRO A 134 14.41 9.34 11.42
C PRO A 134 15.82 9.29 10.79
N CYS A 135 15.88 9.21 9.47
CA CYS A 135 17.16 9.26 8.75
C CYS A 135 17.67 10.69 8.63
N GLU A 136 18.98 10.87 8.72
CA GLU A 136 19.65 12.15 8.43
C GLU A 136 20.89 11.91 7.55
N PRO A 137 20.90 12.35 6.28
CA PRO A 137 19.83 13.06 5.56
C PRO A 137 18.66 12.14 5.17
N ASN A 138 17.48 12.71 4.89
CA ASN A 138 16.37 11.98 4.27
C ASN A 138 16.77 11.53 2.85
N VAL A 139 16.83 10.21 2.63
CA VAL A 139 17.19 9.61 1.34
C VAL A 139 15.97 9.25 0.47
N CYS A 140 14.76 9.34 1.03
CA CYS A 140 13.52 9.06 0.32
C CYS A 140 13.18 10.24 -0.60
N GLN A 141 12.79 9.92 -1.84
CA GLN A 141 12.39 10.88 -2.85
C GLN A 141 10.91 11.25 -2.71
N ASN A 142 10.47 12.25 -3.48
CA ASN A 142 9.07 12.66 -3.60
C ASN A 142 8.36 12.91 -2.25
N GLY A 143 9.10 13.42 -1.27
CA GLY A 143 8.55 13.76 0.05
C GLY A 143 8.29 12.56 0.97
N GLY A 144 8.79 11.37 0.64
CA GLY A 144 8.67 10.18 1.48
C GLY A 144 9.29 10.36 2.87
N ASN A 145 8.68 9.72 3.86
CA ASN A 145 9.17 9.74 5.25
C ASN A 145 10.22 8.65 5.45
N CYS A 146 11.41 9.04 5.94
CA CYS A 146 12.53 8.11 6.11
C CYS A 146 12.67 7.65 7.55
N SER A 147 12.74 6.34 7.74
CA SER A 147 13.16 5.73 8.99
C SER A 147 14.29 4.73 8.77
N SER A 148 15.12 4.57 9.78
CA SER A 148 16.26 3.67 9.76
C SER A 148 16.40 2.93 11.09
N CYS A 149 17.05 1.78 11.03
CA CYS A 149 17.35 0.93 12.17
C CYS A 149 18.77 0.38 12.10
N PHE A 150 19.24 -0.14 13.23
CA PHE A 150 20.54 -0.79 13.37
C PHE A 150 21.66 0.11 12.82
N GLY A 151 21.72 1.34 13.34
CA GLY A 151 22.75 2.32 12.97
C GLY A 151 22.66 2.82 11.53
N GLY A 152 21.51 2.68 10.86
CA GLY A 152 21.34 3.09 9.46
C GLY A 152 21.65 1.99 8.44
N SER A 153 22.02 0.78 8.89
CA SER A 153 22.26 -0.35 8.00
C SER A 153 21.00 -0.79 7.23
N THR A 154 19.83 -0.51 7.80
CA THR A 154 18.55 -0.74 7.15
C THR A 154 17.75 0.56 7.12
N THR A 155 17.36 0.98 5.91
CA THR A 155 16.59 2.19 5.64
C THR A 155 15.25 1.83 5.02
N PHE A 156 14.21 2.53 5.46
CA PHE A 156 12.84 2.37 5.01
C PHE A 156 12.28 3.72 4.59
N CYS A 157 11.57 3.71 3.47
CA CYS A 157 10.84 4.87 2.98
C CYS A 157 9.35 4.56 2.99
N ASP A 158 8.61 5.36 3.74
CA ASP A 158 7.15 5.38 3.70
C ASP A 158 6.75 6.41 2.63
N CYS A 159 6.26 5.89 1.50
CA CYS A 159 5.97 6.70 0.32
C CYS A 159 4.62 7.40 0.45
N LEU A 160 4.55 8.63 -0.05
CA LEU A 160 3.27 9.30 -0.25
C LEU A 160 2.45 8.54 -1.31
N GLU A 161 1.13 8.68 -1.26
CA GLU A 161 0.24 8.08 -2.26
C GLU A 161 0.62 8.54 -3.68
N GLY A 162 0.47 7.65 -4.67
CA GLY A 162 0.95 7.88 -6.04
C GLY A 162 2.44 7.59 -6.27
N PHE A 163 3.22 7.32 -5.22
CA PHE A 163 4.64 6.97 -5.36
C PHE A 163 4.95 5.54 -4.90
N GLY A 164 5.96 4.94 -5.52
CA GLY A 164 6.46 3.61 -5.20
C GLY A 164 7.96 3.48 -5.36
N GLY A 165 8.47 2.27 -5.17
CA GLY A 165 9.90 1.98 -5.17
C GLY A 165 10.51 1.99 -3.77
N LYS A 166 11.77 1.58 -3.68
CA LYS A 166 12.45 1.43 -2.37
C LYS A 166 12.72 2.79 -1.73
N LEU A 167 12.94 3.80 -2.55
CA LEU A 167 13.24 5.18 -2.17
C LEU A 167 12.12 6.13 -2.61
N CYS A 168 10.91 5.63 -2.88
CA CYS A 168 9.79 6.42 -3.40
C CYS A 168 10.12 7.15 -4.71
N GLU A 169 11.03 6.60 -5.50
CA GLU A 169 11.57 7.19 -6.73
C GLU A 169 10.65 7.02 -7.96
N ILE A 170 9.63 6.17 -7.85
CA ILE A 170 8.73 5.83 -8.96
C ILE A 170 7.43 6.62 -8.79
N ASN A 171 7.07 7.46 -9.77
CA ASN A 171 5.68 7.90 -9.92
C ASN A 171 4.89 6.70 -10.45
N ILE A 172 3.83 6.31 -9.75
CA ILE A 172 2.97 5.22 -10.18
C ILE A 172 2.18 5.71 -11.39
N ASP A 173 2.20 4.91 -12.46
CA ASP A 173 1.43 5.22 -13.66
C ASP A 173 -0.01 4.76 -13.44
N GLU A 174 -0.89 5.70 -13.09
CA GLU A 174 -2.30 5.44 -12.87
C GLU A 174 -3.06 5.15 -14.18
N CYS A 175 -2.46 5.50 -15.33
CA CYS A 175 -2.98 5.16 -16.65
C CYS A 175 -2.67 3.73 -17.09
N ALA A 176 -1.76 3.02 -16.40
CA ALA A 176 -1.31 1.68 -16.80
C ALA A 176 -2.45 0.63 -16.88
N SER A 177 -3.53 0.80 -16.10
CA SER A 177 -4.71 -0.07 -16.17
C SER A 177 -5.64 0.23 -17.35
N GLY A 178 -5.38 1.29 -18.11
CA GLY A 178 -6.24 1.77 -19.20
C GLY A 178 -7.64 2.17 -18.72
N PRO A 179 -7.78 3.11 -17.77
CA PRO A 179 -9.09 3.45 -17.19
C PRO A 179 -10.02 4.18 -18.19
N CYS A 180 -9.47 4.93 -19.14
CA CYS A 180 -10.24 5.69 -20.11
C CYS A 180 -10.85 4.78 -21.19
N GLN A 181 -12.17 4.90 -21.37
CA GLN A 181 -12.97 4.13 -22.30
C GLN A 181 -13.18 4.90 -23.62
N ASN A 182 -13.80 4.23 -24.59
CA ASN A 182 -14.24 4.82 -25.86
C ASN A 182 -13.15 5.58 -26.65
N GLY A 183 -11.88 5.17 -26.49
CA GLY A 183 -10.74 5.82 -27.15
C GLY A 183 -10.24 7.09 -26.47
N GLY A 184 -10.65 7.35 -25.22
CA GLY A 184 -10.11 8.43 -24.40
C GLY A 184 -8.61 8.35 -24.19
N SER A 185 -7.95 9.50 -24.20
CA SER A 185 -6.53 9.61 -23.90
C SER A 185 -6.33 9.79 -22.41
N CYS A 186 -5.59 8.88 -21.78
CA CYS A 186 -5.29 8.97 -20.35
C CYS A 186 -4.09 9.88 -20.10
N LEU A 187 -4.22 10.76 -19.12
CA LEU A 187 -3.14 11.57 -18.56
C LEU A 187 -2.85 11.11 -17.14
N ASP A 188 -1.60 10.72 -16.90
CA ASP A 188 -1.07 10.38 -15.59
C ASP A 188 -0.88 11.65 -14.76
N ASP A 189 -1.26 11.59 -13.48
CA ASP A 189 -1.03 12.65 -12.49
C ASP A 189 -0.38 12.02 -11.25
N ILE A 190 -0.43 12.67 -10.09
CA ILE A 190 0.05 12.06 -8.83
C ILE A 190 -1.15 11.45 -8.12
N ASN A 191 -1.10 10.13 -7.89
CA ASN A 191 -2.16 9.38 -7.18
C ASN A 191 -3.54 9.49 -7.85
N SER A 192 -3.55 9.82 -9.14
CA SER A 192 -4.77 10.10 -9.89
C SER A 192 -4.47 10.13 -11.38
N TYR A 193 -5.53 10.09 -12.17
CA TYR A 193 -5.44 10.22 -13.62
C TYR A 193 -6.60 11.08 -14.10
N HIS A 194 -6.47 11.61 -15.31
CA HIS A 194 -7.56 12.29 -15.99
C HIS A 194 -7.71 11.81 -17.43
N CYS A 195 -8.94 11.52 -17.84
CA CYS A 195 -9.25 11.11 -19.20
C CYS A 195 -9.66 12.32 -20.06
N ILE A 196 -8.96 12.51 -21.17
CA ILE A 196 -9.41 13.39 -22.24
C ILE A 196 -10.36 12.60 -23.13
N CYS A 197 -11.65 12.91 -23.05
CA CYS A 197 -12.67 12.23 -23.83
C CYS A 197 -12.71 12.70 -25.28
N PRO A 198 -12.84 11.76 -26.24
CA PRO A 198 -13.09 12.14 -27.62
C PRO A 198 -14.49 12.74 -27.73
N THR A 199 -14.70 13.54 -28.77
CA THR A 199 -16.00 14.17 -29.04
C THR A 199 -17.10 13.11 -29.06
N GLY A 200 -18.21 13.39 -28.37
CA GLY A 200 -19.30 12.44 -28.23
C GLY A 200 -19.25 11.59 -26.97
N TYR A 201 -18.17 11.62 -26.19
CA TYR A 201 -18.10 10.91 -24.91
C TYR A 201 -17.83 11.83 -23.74
N GLN A 202 -18.34 11.45 -22.57
CA GLN A 202 -18.21 12.18 -21.31
C GLN A 202 -18.14 11.21 -20.11
N GLY A 203 -17.89 11.78 -18.93
CA GLY A 203 -17.63 11.05 -17.70
C GLY A 203 -16.15 11.02 -17.35
N ASP A 204 -15.82 10.67 -16.10
CA ASP A 204 -14.43 10.65 -15.61
C ASP A 204 -13.56 9.67 -16.39
N ASN A 205 -14.18 8.62 -16.93
CA ASN A 205 -13.54 7.58 -17.73
C ASN A 205 -14.02 7.57 -19.18
N CYS A 206 -14.70 8.62 -19.65
CA CYS A 206 -15.30 8.66 -20.99
C CYS A 206 -16.26 7.50 -21.27
N GLU A 207 -16.89 6.96 -20.23
CA GLU A 207 -17.72 5.76 -20.27
C GLU A 207 -19.13 6.00 -20.83
N SER A 208 -19.55 7.27 -20.85
CA SER A 208 -20.90 7.66 -21.25
C SER A 208 -20.91 8.37 -22.59
N ASP A 209 -21.91 8.08 -23.41
CA ASP A 209 -22.22 8.88 -24.60
C ASP A 209 -22.73 10.27 -24.17
N THR A 210 -22.41 11.29 -24.94
CA THR A 210 -22.83 12.66 -24.68
C THR A 210 -24.27 12.83 -25.14
N ASP A 211 -25.19 12.99 -24.19
CA ASP A 211 -26.57 13.31 -24.51
C ASP A 211 -26.68 14.79 -24.88
N TRP A 212 -26.58 15.08 -26.18
CA TRP A 212 -26.68 16.43 -26.72
C TRP A 212 -28.09 17.01 -26.55
N CYS A 213 -29.11 16.15 -26.56
CA CYS A 213 -30.51 16.56 -26.38
C CYS A 213 -30.83 17.00 -24.94
N SER A 214 -30.02 16.60 -23.97
CA SER A 214 -30.08 17.14 -22.59
C SER A 214 -29.57 18.58 -22.51
N GLN A 215 -28.66 18.97 -23.41
CA GLN A 215 -28.00 20.28 -23.40
C GLN A 215 -28.62 21.27 -24.40
N VAL A 216 -29.32 20.77 -25.42
CA VAL A 216 -29.88 21.58 -26.50
C VAL A 216 -31.39 21.52 -26.54
N GLN A 217 -32.02 22.68 -26.74
CA GLN A 217 -33.44 22.78 -27.04
C GLN A 217 -33.62 23.13 -28.52
N CYS A 218 -34.12 22.17 -29.30
CA CYS A 218 -34.43 22.41 -30.70
C CYS A 218 -35.51 23.50 -30.85
N PRO A 219 -35.32 24.49 -31.74
CA PRO A 219 -36.23 25.61 -31.87
C PRO A 219 -37.54 25.23 -32.59
N PHE A 220 -38.56 26.09 -32.52
CA PHE A 220 -39.78 26.02 -33.34
C PHE A 220 -40.54 24.67 -33.32
N GLY A 221 -40.49 23.93 -32.21
CA GLY A 221 -41.21 22.66 -32.04
C GLY A 221 -40.55 21.45 -32.71
N PHE A 222 -39.29 21.58 -33.14
CA PHE A 222 -38.48 20.44 -33.55
C PHE A 222 -38.19 19.54 -32.34
N VAL A 223 -38.11 18.24 -32.59
CA VAL A 223 -37.75 17.23 -31.60
C VAL A 223 -36.29 16.86 -31.80
N CYS A 224 -35.54 16.80 -30.71
CA CYS A 224 -34.14 16.39 -30.73
C CYS A 224 -34.02 14.87 -30.84
N GLN A 225 -33.10 14.42 -31.69
CA GLN A 225 -32.65 13.04 -31.82
C GLN A 225 -31.14 13.01 -31.58
N ASP A 226 -30.74 12.24 -30.58
CA ASP A 226 -29.37 12.12 -30.13
C ASP A 226 -28.62 11.04 -30.92
N PHE A 227 -27.36 11.33 -31.27
CA PHE A 227 -26.43 10.38 -31.83
C PHE A 227 -25.05 10.61 -31.22
N THR A 228 -24.21 9.56 -31.21
CA THR A 228 -22.92 9.56 -30.52
C THR A 228 -22.01 10.74 -30.87
N LEU A 229 -21.97 11.16 -32.14
CA LEU A 229 -21.10 12.25 -32.57
C LEU A 229 -21.83 13.55 -32.87
N TYR A 230 -23.16 13.57 -32.89
CA TYR A 230 -23.95 14.72 -33.36
C TYR A 230 -25.40 14.58 -32.92
N PHE A 231 -26.17 15.65 -32.99
CA PHE A 231 -27.62 15.54 -32.83
C PHE A 231 -28.35 16.08 -34.04
N GLN A 232 -29.60 15.66 -34.17
CA GLN A 232 -30.50 16.11 -35.23
C GLN A 232 -31.77 16.67 -34.63
N CYS A 233 -32.15 17.87 -35.04
CA CYS A 233 -33.46 18.41 -34.76
C CYS A 233 -34.37 18.07 -35.94
N VAL A 234 -35.47 17.36 -35.67
CA VAL A 234 -36.44 16.94 -36.70
C VAL A 234 -37.85 17.42 -36.37
N TYR A 235 -38.58 17.93 -37.35
CA TYR A 235 -39.97 18.34 -37.14
C TYR A 235 -40.90 17.12 -37.22
N PRO A 236 -41.83 16.92 -36.27
CA PRO A 236 -42.77 15.80 -36.30
C PRO A 236 -43.74 15.93 -37.48
N SER A 237 -44.04 14.82 -38.15
CA SER A 237 -44.98 14.79 -39.29
C SER A 237 -46.42 15.10 -38.84
N PRO A 238 -47.23 15.88 -39.61
CA PRO A 238 -46.95 16.43 -40.94
C PRO A 238 -46.23 17.79 -40.92
N VAL A 239 -45.30 17.98 -41.85
CA VAL A 239 -44.50 19.22 -42.01
C VAL A 239 -45.37 20.35 -42.60
N PRO A 240 -45.57 21.48 -41.89
CA PRO A 240 -46.27 22.65 -42.44
C PRO A 240 -45.62 23.18 -43.72
N ARG A 241 -46.43 23.60 -44.72
CA ARG A 241 -45.92 24.31 -45.90
C ARG A 241 -45.32 25.65 -45.47
N GLY A 242 -44.08 25.89 -45.87
CA GLY A 242 -43.41 27.18 -45.67
C GLY A 242 -42.65 27.33 -44.36
N LEU A 243 -42.30 26.24 -43.68
CA LEU A 243 -41.36 26.27 -42.54
C LEU A 243 -40.03 26.91 -42.97
N PRO A 244 -39.69 28.11 -42.48
CA PRO A 244 -38.45 28.79 -42.86
C PRO A 244 -37.38 28.39 -41.84
N TYR A 245 -36.89 27.15 -41.91
CA TYR A 245 -35.72 26.81 -41.12
C TYR A 245 -34.45 27.03 -41.93
N GLN A 246 -33.59 27.93 -41.46
CA GLN A 246 -32.25 28.13 -42.00
C GLN A 246 -31.24 27.83 -40.88
N CYS A 247 -30.33 26.90 -41.14
CA CYS A 247 -29.16 26.68 -40.29
C CYS A 247 -28.41 28.01 -40.12
N SER A 248 -28.18 28.40 -38.88
CA SER A 248 -27.45 29.61 -38.51
C SER A 248 -26.38 29.28 -37.48
N SER A 249 -25.45 30.21 -37.23
CA SER A 249 -24.39 30.04 -36.22
C SER A 249 -24.91 29.95 -34.79
N THR A 250 -26.18 30.29 -34.52
CA THR A 250 -26.82 30.14 -33.20
C THR A 250 -27.63 28.85 -33.08
N SER A 251 -27.68 28.03 -34.14
CA SER A 251 -28.50 26.82 -34.17
C SER A 251 -27.82 25.61 -33.50
N CYS A 252 -26.50 25.65 -33.34
CA CYS A 252 -25.72 24.60 -32.72
C CYS A 252 -24.86 25.18 -31.58
N PRO A 253 -24.47 24.37 -30.59
CA PRO A 253 -23.47 24.74 -29.60
C PRO A 253 -22.14 25.16 -30.25
N ASP A 254 -21.33 25.91 -29.50
CA ASP A 254 -19.98 26.30 -29.94
C ASP A 254 -19.15 25.06 -30.31
N GLY A 255 -18.45 25.13 -31.45
CA GLY A 255 -17.64 24.02 -31.98
C GLY A 255 -18.42 23.00 -32.82
N MET A 256 -19.70 23.25 -33.12
CA MET A 256 -20.49 22.45 -34.05
C MET A 256 -21.01 23.24 -35.25
N ASN A 257 -20.97 22.61 -36.41
CA ASN A 257 -21.50 23.12 -37.67
C ASN A 257 -22.93 22.62 -37.95
N CYS A 258 -23.82 23.56 -38.21
CA CYS A 258 -25.20 23.28 -38.60
C CYS A 258 -25.28 22.87 -40.07
N THR A 259 -25.74 21.65 -40.34
CA THR A 259 -25.96 21.13 -41.69
C THR A 259 -27.46 20.93 -41.95
N PRO A 260 -28.04 21.54 -43.00
CA PRO A 260 -29.42 21.27 -43.40
C PRO A 260 -29.60 19.84 -43.91
N GLU A 261 -30.57 19.09 -43.38
CA GLU A 261 -30.86 17.68 -43.74
C GLU A 261 -32.23 17.57 -44.45
N GLY A 262 -32.59 18.60 -45.22
CA GLY A 262 -33.89 18.72 -45.90
C GLY A 262 -34.76 19.85 -45.35
N ALA A 263 -36.05 19.87 -45.75
CA ALA A 263 -36.96 20.98 -45.42
C ALA A 263 -37.48 20.98 -43.96
N ALA A 264 -37.25 19.89 -43.21
CA ALA A 264 -37.82 19.66 -41.88
C ALA A 264 -36.82 19.09 -40.87
N ALA A 265 -35.52 19.16 -41.17
CA ALA A 265 -34.48 18.64 -40.30
C ALA A 265 -33.14 19.36 -40.51
N PHE A 266 -32.35 19.41 -39.44
CA PHE A 266 -30.95 19.83 -39.50
C PHE A 266 -30.14 19.05 -38.47
N SER A 267 -28.86 18.87 -38.76
CA SER A 267 -27.91 18.23 -37.85
C SER A 267 -26.86 19.23 -37.37
N CYS A 268 -26.39 19.05 -36.15
CA CYS A 268 -25.28 19.80 -35.58
C CYS A 268 -24.13 18.83 -35.37
N LYS A 269 -23.11 18.92 -36.22
CA LYS A 269 -21.96 18.01 -36.24
C LYS A 269 -20.70 18.76 -35.78
N PRO A 270 -19.77 18.15 -35.05
CA PRO A 270 -18.46 18.72 -34.75
C PRO A 270 -17.76 19.20 -36.03
N GLU A 271 -16.99 20.28 -35.94
CA GLU A 271 -16.16 20.80 -37.06
C GLU A 271 -15.10 19.81 -37.56
#